data_AF-A0A2B8ANQ4-F1
#
_entry.id   AF-A0A2B8ANQ4-F1
#
_cell.length_a   1.000
_cell.length_b   1.000
_cell.length_c   1.000
_cell.angle_alpha   90.00
_cell.angle_beta   90.00
_cell.angle_gamma   90.00
#
_symmetry.space_group_name_H-M   'P 1'
#
loop_
_entity.id
_entity.type
_entity.pdbx_description
1 polymer ?
#
loop_
_entity_poly.entity_id
_entity_poly.type
_entity_poly.pdbx_seq_one_letter_code
_entity_poly.pdbx_strand_id
1 'polypeptide(L)'
;MSLISQIINTADEELRYPNSGELSTLIYFFNTANTRINIINKLKEREKDIIQNASKKLFQLHPEYVSSGGNASGPKQRALCLRDYGWYLRLVTYGVVAGDITPIEKIGIIGVKDMYNSLGVPIIGMYDAIKC
;
A
#
# COMPACT_ATOMS: atom_id res chain seq x y z
N MET A 1 1.06 5.30 12.33
CA MET A 1 0.15 5.70 13.42
C MET A 1 -1.24 5.26 13.00
N SER A 2 -2.15 4.97 13.92
CA SER A 2 -3.57 4.75 13.58
C SER A 2 -4.36 6.04 13.79
N LEU A 3 -5.57 6.12 13.24
CA LEU A 3 -6.49 7.23 13.49
C LEU A 3 -6.72 7.46 14.99
N ILE A 4 -6.85 6.37 15.77
CA ILE A 4 -7.05 6.44 17.22
C ILE A 4 -5.84 7.08 17.89
N SER A 5 -4.63 6.61 17.57
CA SER A 5 -3.41 7.17 18.13
C SER A 5 -3.20 8.64 17.72
N GLN A 6 -3.57 9.02 16.50
CA GLN A 6 -3.53 10.41 16.05
C GLN A 6 -4.40 11.31 16.93
N ILE A 7 -5.67 10.94 17.13
CA ILE A 7 -6.60 11.75 17.94
C ILE A 7 -6.10 11.87 19.39
N ILE A 8 -5.59 10.78 19.97
CA ILE A 8 -5.04 10.80 21.34
C ILE A 8 -3.82 11.72 21.41
N ASN A 9 -2.86 11.57 20.49
CA ASN A 9 -1.64 12.35 20.50
C ASN A 9 -1.91 13.84 20.28
N THR A 10 -2.80 14.20 19.36
CA THR A 10 -3.17 15.60 19.13
C THR A 10 -3.85 16.22 20.36
N ALA A 11 -4.75 15.49 21.02
CA ALA A 11 -5.39 15.97 22.24
C ALA A 11 -4.37 16.14 23.40
N ASP A 12 -3.42 15.22 23.52
CA ASP A 12 -2.32 15.27 24.51
C ASP A 12 -1.37 16.46 24.25
N GLU A 13 -0.94 16.66 23.00
CA GLU A 13 -0.13 17.81 22.58
C GLU A 13 -0.81 19.15 22.90
N GLU A 14 -2.14 19.19 22.83
CA GLU A 14 -2.96 20.36 23.15
C GLU A 14 -3.41 20.41 24.63
N LEU A 15 -2.97 19.47 25.47
CA LEU A 15 -3.31 19.37 26.90
C LEU A 15 -4.82 19.41 27.17
N ARG A 16 -5.61 18.78 26.30
CA ARG A 16 -7.08 18.73 26.41
C ARG A 16 -7.61 17.32 26.20
N TYR A 17 -8.87 17.14 26.55
CA TYR A 17 -9.60 15.94 26.14
C TYR A 17 -10.00 16.01 24.66
N PRO A 18 -10.29 14.86 24.03
CA PRO A 18 -10.86 14.85 22.69
C PRO A 18 -12.17 15.63 22.62
N ASN A 19 -12.31 16.47 21.60
CA ASN A 19 -13.50 17.27 21.39
C ASN A 19 -14.64 16.44 20.76
N SER A 20 -15.84 17.02 20.67
CA SER A 20 -17.02 16.32 20.13
C SER A 20 -16.85 15.87 18.68
N GLY A 21 -16.08 16.61 17.85
CA GLY A 21 -15.79 16.24 16.47
C GLY A 21 -14.83 15.05 16.36
N GLU A 22 -13.78 15.03 17.19
CA GLU A 22 -12.85 13.90 17.29
C GLU A 22 -13.55 12.64 17.82
N LEU A 23 -14.39 12.77 18.84
CA LEU A 23 -15.21 11.66 19.36
C LEU A 23 -16.19 11.14 18.31
N SER A 24 -16.82 12.04 17.55
CA SER A 24 -17.70 11.65 16.43
C SER A 24 -16.94 10.88 15.36
N THR A 25 -15.69 11.28 15.07
CA THR A 25 -14.79 10.59 14.14
C THR A 25 -14.44 9.19 14.65
N LEU A 26 -14.16 9.03 15.94
CA LEU A 26 -13.93 7.71 16.55
C LEU A 26 -15.18 6.83 16.48
N ILE A 27 -16.35 7.36 16.81
CA ILE A 27 -17.62 6.62 16.71
C ILE A 27 -17.84 6.14 15.27
N TYR A 28 -17.65 7.01 14.28
CA TYR A 28 -17.74 6.63 12.87
C TYR A 28 -16.73 5.53 12.49
N PHE A 29 -15.48 5.66 12.96
CA PHE A 29 -14.44 4.65 12.73
C PHE A 29 -14.83 3.28 13.29
N PHE A 30 -15.41 3.21 14.50
CA PHE A 30 -15.86 1.94 15.07
C PHE A 30 -17.10 1.39 14.35
N ASN A 31 -18.08 2.24 14.03
CA ASN A 31 -19.31 1.83 13.33
C ASN A 31 -19.04 1.26 11.94
N THR A 32 -17.97 1.72 11.27
CA THR A 32 -17.58 1.23 9.94
C THR A 32 -16.52 0.11 9.97
N ALA A 33 -16.15 -0.40 11.15
CA ALA A 33 -15.07 -1.38 11.30
C ALA A 33 -15.34 -2.69 10.53
N ASN A 34 -16.56 -3.24 10.62
CA ASN A 34 -16.92 -4.47 9.91
C ASN A 34 -16.81 -4.30 8.38
N THR A 35 -17.21 -3.14 7.85
CA THR A 35 -17.06 -2.82 6.42
C THR A 35 -15.58 -2.81 6.01
N ARG A 36 -14.72 -2.16 6.80
CA ARG A 36 -13.27 -2.13 6.53
C ARG A 36 -12.67 -3.54 6.57
N ILE A 37 -12.98 -4.34 7.60
CA ILE A 37 -12.50 -5.71 7.74
C ILE A 37 -12.93 -6.57 6.53
N ASN A 38 -14.18 -6.44 6.08
CA ASN A 38 -14.66 -7.14 4.90
C ASN A 38 -13.90 -6.74 3.62
N ILE A 39 -13.62 -5.45 3.43
CA ILE A 39 -12.79 -4.96 2.31
C ILE A 39 -11.40 -5.61 2.36
N ILE A 40 -10.75 -5.61 3.52
CA ILE A 40 -9.42 -6.19 3.68
C ILE A 40 -9.41 -7.69 3.41
N ASN A 41 -10.40 -8.43 3.91
CA ASN A 41 -10.52 -9.86 3.65
C ASN A 41 -10.65 -10.13 2.14
N LYS A 42 -11.49 -9.38 1.43
CA LYS A 42 -11.62 -9.48 -0.03
C LYS A 42 -10.32 -9.18 -0.76
N LEU A 43 -9.58 -8.15 -0.34
CA LEU A 43 -8.28 -7.81 -0.94
C LEU A 43 -7.26 -8.93 -0.73
N LYS A 44 -7.22 -9.51 0.47
CA LYS A 44 -6.32 -10.61 0.82
C LYS A 44 -6.68 -11.90 0.06
N GLU A 45 -7.96 -12.25 0.00
CA GLU A 45 -8.44 -13.44 -0.74
C GLU A 45 -8.13 -13.34 -2.24
N ARG A 46 -8.20 -12.13 -2.81
CA ARG A 46 -7.94 -11.87 -4.24
C ARG A 46 -6.53 -11.39 -4.54
N GLU A 47 -5.59 -11.43 -3.60
CA GLU A 47 -4.24 -10.90 -3.76
C GLU A 47 -3.56 -11.45 -5.02
N LYS A 48 -3.61 -12.78 -5.23
CA LYS A 48 -2.99 -13.42 -6.40
C LYS A 48 -3.59 -12.91 -7.71
N ASP A 49 -4.91 -12.80 -7.78
CA ASP A 49 -5.61 -12.35 -8.98
C ASP A 49 -5.32 -10.89 -9.29
N ILE A 50 -5.29 -10.03 -8.25
CA ILE A 50 -4.94 -8.61 -8.37
C ILE A 50 -3.51 -8.47 -8.93
N ILE A 51 -2.54 -9.15 -8.34
CA ILE A 51 -1.14 -9.11 -8.78
C ILE A 51 -0.97 -9.65 -10.20
N GLN A 52 -1.66 -10.74 -10.55
CA GLN A 52 -1.60 -11.31 -11.90
C GLN A 52 -2.20 -10.35 -12.94
N ASN A 53 -3.33 -9.72 -12.64
CA ASN A 53 -3.95 -8.75 -13.54
C ASN A 53 -3.10 -7.50 -13.71
N ALA A 54 -2.58 -6.94 -12.61
CA ALA A 54 -1.72 -5.77 -12.64
C ALA A 54 -0.44 -6.04 -13.44
N SER A 55 0.24 -7.17 -13.18
CA SER A 55 1.45 -7.54 -13.92
C SER A 55 1.21 -7.79 -15.40
N LYS A 56 0.10 -8.44 -15.76
CA LYS A 56 -0.28 -8.66 -17.16
C LYS A 56 -0.46 -7.32 -17.89
N LYS A 57 -1.19 -6.38 -17.30
CA LYS A 57 -1.39 -5.04 -17.86
C LYS A 57 -0.09 -4.26 -17.94
N LEU A 58 0.73 -4.30 -16.89
CA LEU A 58 2.03 -3.63 -16.91
C LEU A 58 2.90 -4.14 -18.05
N PHE A 59 3.05 -5.45 -18.22
CA PHE A 59 3.91 -5.98 -19.28
C PHE A 59 3.34 -5.81 -20.69
N GLN A 60 2.06 -5.46 -20.81
CA GLN A 60 1.49 -4.97 -22.08
C GLN A 60 1.86 -3.50 -22.33
N LEU A 61 1.88 -2.67 -21.29
CA LEU A 61 2.30 -1.26 -21.37
C LEU A 61 3.81 -1.11 -21.55
N HIS A 62 4.58 -1.99 -20.90
CA HIS A 62 6.04 -2.01 -20.88
C HIS A 62 6.62 -3.38 -21.26
N PRO A 63 6.51 -3.81 -22.53
CA PRO A 63 7.07 -5.08 -23.00
C PRO A 63 8.59 -5.19 -22.82
N GLU A 64 9.29 -4.06 -22.76
CA GLU A 64 10.74 -3.98 -22.57
C GLU A 64 11.18 -4.54 -21.20
N TYR A 65 10.30 -4.55 -20.19
CA TYR A 65 10.66 -5.07 -18.86
C TYR A 65 10.84 -6.59 -18.83
N VAL A 66 10.13 -7.33 -19.68
CA VAL A 66 10.21 -8.80 -19.77
C VAL A 66 11.09 -9.29 -20.92
N SER A 67 11.53 -8.37 -21.78
CA SER A 67 12.45 -8.65 -22.89
C SER A 67 13.87 -8.93 -22.38
N SER A 68 14.74 -9.56 -23.20
CA SER A 68 16.11 -9.88 -22.79
C SER A 68 16.85 -8.63 -22.29
N GLY A 69 17.46 -8.71 -21.10
CA GLY A 69 18.11 -7.57 -20.43
C GLY A 69 17.17 -6.65 -19.65
N GLY A 70 15.86 -6.85 -19.74
CA GLY A 70 14.85 -6.12 -18.97
C GLY A 70 14.82 -6.48 -17.49
N ASN A 71 14.29 -5.56 -16.68
CA ASN A 71 14.25 -5.66 -15.21
C ASN A 71 13.40 -6.81 -14.65
N ALA A 72 12.54 -7.44 -15.45
CA ALA A 72 11.71 -8.60 -15.10
C ALA A 72 11.88 -9.76 -16.09
N SER A 73 13.00 -9.80 -16.82
CA SER A 73 13.28 -10.78 -17.88
C SER A 73 13.52 -12.20 -17.37
N GLY A 74 14.21 -12.33 -16.23
CA GLY A 74 14.49 -13.63 -15.61
C GLY A 74 13.41 -14.06 -14.61
N PRO A 75 13.28 -15.38 -14.34
CA PRO A 75 12.29 -15.90 -13.41
C PRO A 75 12.49 -15.36 -11.99
N LYS A 76 13.74 -15.17 -11.56
CA LYS A 76 14.07 -14.57 -10.25
C LYS A 76 13.63 -13.11 -10.17
N GLN A 77 14.00 -12.30 -11.16
CA GLN A 77 13.67 -10.87 -11.21
C GLN A 77 12.16 -10.67 -11.27
N ARG A 78 11.46 -11.46 -12.09
CA ARG A 78 10.00 -11.45 -12.16
C ARG A 78 9.37 -11.81 -10.83
N ALA A 79 9.84 -12.85 -10.14
CA ALA A 79 9.34 -13.20 -8.82
C ALA A 79 9.54 -12.08 -7.79
N LEU A 80 10.68 -11.38 -7.81
CA LEU A 80 10.94 -10.23 -6.95
C LEU A 80 10.01 -9.05 -7.26
N CYS A 81 9.77 -8.76 -8.54
CA CYS A 81 8.83 -7.73 -8.98
C CYS A 81 7.39 -8.01 -8.48
N LEU A 82 6.90 -9.24 -8.68
CA LEU A 82 5.56 -9.64 -8.22
C LEU A 82 5.43 -9.67 -6.69
N ARG A 83 6.52 -10.00 -5.98
CA ARG A 83 6.57 -9.93 -4.52
C ARG A 83 6.37 -8.48 -4.05
N ASP A 84 7.00 -7.51 -4.69
CA ASP A 84 6.85 -6.11 -4.32
C ASP A 84 5.40 -5.62 -4.53
N TYR A 85 4.66 -6.15 -5.52
CA TYR A 85 3.25 -5.81 -5.70
C TYR A 85 2.38 -6.30 -4.53
N GLY A 86 2.58 -7.55 -4.10
CA GLY A 86 1.91 -8.08 -2.91
C GLY A 86 2.30 -7.32 -1.65
N TRP A 87 3.55 -6.86 -1.57
CA TRP A 87 4.00 -6.01 -0.46
C TRP A 87 3.24 -4.68 -0.40
N TYR A 88 3.08 -3.98 -1.53
CA TYR A 88 2.30 -2.75 -1.58
C TYR A 88 0.81 -2.99 -1.32
N LEU A 89 0.21 -4.05 -1.87
CA LEU A 89 -1.18 -4.41 -1.57
C LEU A 89 -1.38 -4.65 -0.07
N ARG A 90 -0.43 -5.33 0.57
CA ARG A 90 -0.44 -5.54 2.02
C ARG A 90 -0.34 -4.23 2.79
N LEU A 91 0.54 -3.31 2.41
CA LEU A 91 0.61 -1.99 3.06
C LEU A 91 -0.69 -1.19 2.92
N VAL A 92 -1.36 -1.29 1.76
CA VAL A 92 -2.71 -0.71 1.59
C VAL A 92 -3.67 -1.30 2.61
N THR A 93 -3.67 -2.62 2.83
CA THR A 93 -4.53 -3.23 3.86
C THR A 93 -4.23 -2.71 5.27
N TYR A 94 -2.96 -2.44 5.60
CA TYR A 94 -2.59 -1.85 6.88
C TYR A 94 -3.15 -0.44 7.04
N GLY A 95 -3.10 0.37 5.98
CA GLY A 95 -3.69 1.71 5.99
C GLY A 95 -5.21 1.67 6.20
N VAL A 96 -5.91 0.73 5.54
CA VAL A 96 -7.36 0.54 5.72
C VAL A 96 -7.71 0.11 7.14
N VAL A 97 -6.95 -0.82 7.75
CA VAL A 97 -7.17 -1.22 9.16
C VAL A 97 -6.93 -0.03 10.09
N ALA A 98 -5.80 0.66 9.90
CA ALA A 98 -5.38 1.76 10.75
C ALA A 98 -6.28 3.00 10.63
N GLY A 99 -7.03 3.13 9.52
CA GLY A 99 -7.79 4.33 9.18
C GLY A 99 -6.87 5.50 8.85
N ASP A 100 -5.65 5.23 8.41
CA ASP A 100 -4.60 6.23 8.26
C ASP A 100 -3.52 5.78 7.25
N ILE A 101 -2.87 6.74 6.59
CA ILE A 101 -1.87 6.46 5.54
C ILE A 101 -0.44 6.26 6.08
N THR A 102 -0.17 6.64 7.33
CA THR A 102 1.18 6.58 7.92
C THR A 102 1.84 5.19 7.77
N PRO A 103 1.14 4.04 7.93
CA PRO A 103 1.76 2.74 7.70
C PRO A 103 2.32 2.58 6.28
N ILE A 104 1.62 3.13 5.27
CA ILE A 104 2.06 3.09 3.87
C ILE A 104 3.28 4.00 3.69
N GLU A 105 3.23 5.23 4.21
CA GLU A 105 4.31 6.19 4.04
C GLU A 105 5.60 5.74 4.73
N LYS A 106 5.52 5.43 6.04
CA LYS A 106 6.70 5.13 6.86
C LYS A 106 7.36 3.81 6.49
N ILE A 107 6.58 2.82 6.06
CA ILE A 107 7.10 1.49 5.74
C ILE A 107 7.38 1.37 4.24
N GLY A 108 6.51 1.92 3.40
CA GLY A 108 6.45 1.66 1.96
C GLY A 108 7.06 2.69 1.04
N ILE A 109 7.11 3.96 1.48
CA ILE A 109 7.44 5.09 0.59
C ILE A 109 8.75 5.75 0.98
N ILE A 110 9.01 5.94 2.27
CA ILE A 110 10.28 6.53 2.73
C ILE A 110 11.44 5.66 2.26
N GLY A 111 12.34 6.26 1.46
CA GLY A 111 13.55 5.61 0.93
C GLY A 111 13.33 4.74 -0.32
N VAL A 112 12.09 4.53 -0.78
CA VAL A 112 11.84 3.64 -1.94
C VAL A 112 12.48 4.15 -3.23
N LYS A 113 12.47 5.47 -3.44
CA LYS A 113 13.05 6.10 -4.62
C LYS A 113 14.55 5.83 -4.71
N ASP A 114 15.27 6.03 -3.62
CA ASP A 114 16.71 5.82 -3.56
C ASP A 114 17.06 4.34 -3.68
N MET A 115 16.28 3.46 -3.03
CA MET A 115 16.42 2.01 -3.15
C MET A 115 16.25 1.55 -4.60
N TYR A 116 15.14 1.91 -5.27
CA TYR A 116 14.89 1.48 -6.65
C TYR A 116 15.89 2.05 -7.65
N ASN A 117 16.30 3.31 -7.47
CA ASN A 117 17.36 3.91 -8.29
C ASN A 117 18.68 3.14 -8.13
N SER A 118 19.07 2.80 -6.89
CA SER A 118 20.30 2.05 -6.63
C SER A 118 20.27 0.62 -7.19
N LEU A 119 19.08 0.02 -7.33
CA LEU A 119 18.88 -1.31 -7.90
C LEU A 119 18.63 -1.30 -9.42
N GLY A 120 18.54 -0.13 -10.05
CA GLY A 120 18.21 0.02 -11.48
C GLY A 120 16.76 -0.33 -11.81
N VAL A 121 15.87 -0.33 -10.82
CA VAL A 121 14.44 -0.64 -10.99
C VAL A 121 13.69 0.61 -11.44
N PRO A 122 12.91 0.57 -12.54
CA PRO A 122 12.18 1.72 -13.04
C PRO A 122 10.97 2.01 -12.15
N ILE A 123 11.01 3.13 -11.44
CA ILE A 123 9.92 3.56 -10.54
C ILE A 123 8.61 3.77 -11.31
N ILE A 124 8.67 4.22 -12.56
CA ILE A 124 7.50 4.39 -13.44
C ILE A 124 6.76 3.05 -13.58
N GLY A 125 7.49 1.95 -13.78
CA GLY A 125 6.87 0.62 -13.85
C GLY A 125 6.15 0.20 -12.58
N MET A 126 6.66 0.59 -11.40
CA MET A 126 5.97 0.34 -10.13
C MET A 126 4.72 1.20 -9.99
N TYR A 127 4.79 2.46 -10.40
CA TYR A 127 3.64 3.37 -10.41
C TYR A 127 2.52 2.87 -11.33
N ASP A 128 2.85 2.48 -12.55
CA ASP A 128 1.87 1.99 -13.52
C ASP A 128 1.29 0.64 -13.11
N ALA A 129 2.07 -0.22 -12.45
CA ALA A 129 1.57 -1.45 -11.85
C ALA A 129 0.49 -1.20 -10.79
N ILE A 130 0.69 -0.18 -9.93
CA ILE A 130 -0.27 0.19 -8.88
C ILE A 130 -1.57 0.76 -9.47
N LYS A 131 -1.52 1.39 -10.65
CA LYS A 131 -2.70 1.91 -11.36
C LYS A 131 -3.53 0.84 -12.08
N CYS A 132 -2.92 -0.30 -12.43
CA CYS A 132 -3.51 -1.33 -13.28
C CYS A 132 -4.56 -2.20 -12.57
#